data_AF-A0A4U1FR07-F1
#
_entry.id   AF-A0A4U1FR07-F1
#
_cell.length_a   1.000
_cell.length_b   1.000
_cell.length_c   1.000
_cell.angle_alpha   90.00
_cell.angle_beta   90.00
_cell.angle_gamma   90.00
#
_symmetry.space_group_name_H-M   'P 1'
#
loop_
_entity.id
_entity.type
_entity.pdbx_description
1 polymer ?
#
loop_
_entity_poly.entity_id
_entity_poly.type
_entity_poly.pdbx_seq_one_letter_code
_entity_poly.pdbx_strand_id
1 'polypeptide(L)'
;MAGKAHRLSAEERDQLLPNLRAVGWNELEGRDAIFKQFHFKDFNRAFGFMTRVALQAEKLDHHPEWFNVYNKVSDTCLELQLILKATSLDLPVQSVESAGPESLVLFQVHITLSTHECAGLSERDINLASFIEQVAVSMT
;
A
#
# COMPACT_ATOMS: atom_id res chain seq x y z
N MET A 1 19.21 22.43 -11.52
CA MET A 1 18.08 22.93 -10.70
C MET A 1 16.81 22.51 -11.42
N ALA A 2 16.11 21.49 -10.93
CA ALA A 2 14.77 21.21 -11.43
C ALA A 2 13.89 22.44 -11.13
N GLY A 3 13.07 22.86 -12.09
CA GLY A 3 12.13 23.97 -11.88
C GLY A 3 11.15 23.67 -10.74
N LYS A 4 10.44 24.71 -10.27
CA LYS A 4 9.35 24.55 -9.29
C LYS A 4 8.36 23.50 -9.82
N ALA A 5 7.90 22.62 -8.93
CA ALA A 5 6.84 21.69 -9.31
C ALA A 5 5.55 22.45 -9.63
N HIS A 6 4.89 22.05 -10.71
CA HIS A 6 3.59 22.57 -11.10
C HIS A 6 2.52 21.51 -10.85
N ARG A 7 1.33 21.98 -10.48
CA ARG A 7 0.17 21.11 -10.29
C ARG A 7 -0.30 20.61 -11.65
N LEU A 8 -0.63 19.32 -11.76
CA LEU A 8 -1.15 18.72 -12.99
C LEU A 8 -2.45 19.41 -13.44
N SER A 9 -2.47 19.81 -14.70
CA SER A 9 -3.65 20.27 -15.44
C SER A 9 -4.69 19.16 -15.62
N ALA A 10 -5.90 19.52 -16.05
CA ALA A 10 -6.95 18.53 -16.31
C ALA A 10 -6.52 17.57 -17.43
N GLU A 11 -5.90 18.09 -18.48
CA GLU A 11 -5.42 17.34 -19.63
C GLU A 11 -4.32 16.34 -19.23
N GLU A 12 -3.36 16.75 -18.40
CA GLU A 12 -2.30 15.86 -17.91
C GLU A 12 -2.87 14.77 -16.99
N ARG A 13 -3.85 15.11 -16.15
CA ARG A 13 -4.54 14.13 -15.28
C ARG A 13 -5.25 13.08 -16.11
N ASP A 14 -5.97 13.49 -17.15
CA ASP A 14 -6.71 12.59 -18.05
C ASP A 14 -5.78 11.65 -18.82
N GLN A 15 -4.53 12.07 -19.08
CA GLN A 15 -3.52 11.24 -19.75
C GLN A 15 -2.77 10.30 -18.79
N LEU A 16 -2.41 10.78 -17.59
CA LEU A 16 -1.47 10.08 -16.72
C LEU A 16 -2.16 9.20 -15.66
N LEU A 17 -3.28 9.65 -15.09
CA LEU A 17 -3.95 8.94 -13.99
C LEU A 17 -4.60 7.61 -14.40
N PRO A 18 -5.16 7.41 -15.62
CA PRO A 18 -5.79 6.14 -15.98
C PRO A 18 -4.88 4.92 -15.80
N ASN A 19 -3.59 5.05 -16.12
CA ASN A 19 -2.62 3.96 -15.98
C ASN A 19 -2.39 3.59 -14.50
N LEU A 20 -2.32 4.58 -13.62
CA LEU A 20 -2.17 4.35 -12.18
C LEU A 20 -3.46 3.78 -11.57
N ARG A 21 -4.64 4.23 -12.03
CA ARG A 21 -5.94 3.67 -11.61
C ARG A 21 -6.08 2.21 -12.01
N ALA A 22 -5.63 1.83 -13.20
CA ALA A 22 -5.67 0.45 -13.68
C ALA A 22 -4.90 -0.54 -12.79
N VAL A 23 -3.87 -0.05 -12.08
CA VAL A 23 -3.10 -0.85 -11.12
C VAL A 23 -3.47 -0.58 -9.66
N GLY A 24 -4.57 0.15 -9.41
CA GLY A 24 -5.16 0.29 -8.07
C GLY A 24 -4.74 1.52 -7.27
N TRP A 25 -4.10 2.52 -7.90
CA TRP A 25 -3.99 3.86 -7.28
C TRP A 25 -5.31 4.60 -7.36
N ASN A 26 -5.68 5.30 -6.29
CA ASN A 26 -6.92 6.07 -6.22
C ASN A 26 -6.61 7.49 -5.75
N GLU A 27 -7.45 8.45 -6.14
CA GLU A 27 -7.38 9.81 -5.62
C GLU A 27 -8.03 9.89 -4.22
N LEU A 28 -7.46 10.67 -3.31
CA LEU A 28 -8.03 10.90 -1.99
C LEU A 28 -9.17 11.93 -2.06
N GLU A 29 -10.26 11.66 -1.34
CA GLU A 29 -11.33 12.65 -1.17
C GLU A 29 -10.86 13.78 -0.23
N GLY A 30 -11.09 15.03 -0.61
CA GLY A 30 -10.74 16.20 0.19
C GLY A 30 -9.25 16.59 0.18
N ARG A 31 -8.39 15.84 -0.51
CA ARG A 31 -6.96 16.15 -0.67
C ARG A 31 -6.48 15.80 -2.08
N ASP A 32 -5.77 16.72 -2.73
CA ASP A 32 -5.20 16.47 -4.06
C ASP A 32 -3.94 15.59 -3.98
N ALA A 33 -4.19 14.30 -3.84
CA ALA A 33 -3.19 13.26 -3.60
C ALA A 33 -3.68 11.93 -4.16
N ILE A 34 -2.76 11.04 -4.49
CA ILE A 34 -3.06 9.65 -4.85
C ILE A 34 -2.60 8.72 -3.75
N PHE A 35 -3.31 7.62 -3.55
CA PHE A 35 -2.98 6.61 -2.55
C PHE A 35 -3.12 5.19 -3.08
N LYS A 36 -2.33 4.27 -2.53
CA LYS A 36 -2.42 2.83 -2.76
C LYS A 36 -1.93 2.04 -1.55
N GLN A 37 -2.49 0.85 -1.37
CA GLN A 37 -2.10 -0.09 -0.32
C GLN A 37 -1.37 -1.29 -0.94
N PHE A 38 -0.20 -1.60 -0.42
CA PHE A 38 0.64 -2.73 -0.83
C PHE A 38 0.64 -3.79 0.27
N HIS A 39 0.57 -5.06 -0.14
CA HIS A 39 0.44 -6.21 0.75
C HIS A 39 1.65 -7.13 0.54
N PHE A 40 2.33 -7.50 1.63
CA PHE A 40 3.55 -8.33 1.57
C PHE A 40 3.43 -9.54 2.49
N LYS A 41 4.10 -10.63 2.09
CA LYS A 41 4.15 -11.90 2.83
C LYS A 41 4.85 -11.77 4.19
N ASP A 42 5.92 -10.96 4.25
CA ASP A 42 6.75 -10.81 5.43
C ASP A 42 7.38 -9.41 5.54
N PHE A 43 7.92 -9.10 6.72
CA PHE A 43 8.54 -7.81 7.02
C PHE A 43 9.73 -7.52 6.10
N ASN A 44 10.56 -8.53 5.80
CA ASN A 44 11.78 -8.33 5.03
C ASN A 44 11.45 -7.89 3.60
N ARG A 45 10.41 -8.47 2.99
CA ARG A 45 9.88 -8.02 1.69
C ARG A 45 9.34 -6.60 1.76
N ALA A 46 8.49 -6.29 2.75
CA ALA A 46 7.92 -4.96 2.91
C ALA A 46 9.02 -3.89 3.10
N PHE A 47 9.99 -4.15 3.98
CA PHE A 47 11.07 -3.21 4.27
C PHE A 47 12.08 -3.10 3.12
N GLY A 48 12.35 -4.20 2.40
CA GLY A 48 13.14 -4.17 1.17
C GLY A 48 12.49 -3.33 0.07
N PHE A 49 11.17 -3.44 -0.08
CA PHE A 49 10.39 -2.58 -0.97
C PHE A 49 10.51 -1.10 -0.56
N MET A 50 10.26 -0.79 0.71
CA MET A 50 10.38 0.58 1.24
C MET A 50 11.79 1.15 1.04
N THR A 51 12.83 0.35 1.25
CA THR A 51 14.23 0.78 1.07
C THR A 51 14.52 1.18 -0.38
N ARG A 52 14.05 0.39 -1.35
CA ARG A 52 14.22 0.71 -2.78
C ARG A 52 13.47 1.99 -3.17
N VAL A 53 12.26 2.18 -2.64
CA VAL A 53 11.48 3.41 -2.84
C VAL A 53 12.18 4.62 -2.19
N ALA A 54 12.72 4.48 -0.99
CA ALA A 54 13.45 5.55 -0.30
C ALA A 54 14.68 6.03 -1.09
N LEU A 55 15.45 5.10 -1.67
CA LEU A 55 16.60 5.47 -2.50
C LEU A 55 16.21 6.27 -3.75
N GLN A 56 15.08 5.91 -4.37
CA GLN A 56 14.58 6.65 -5.52
C GLN A 56 13.97 7.99 -5.12
N ALA A 57 13.25 8.04 -4.00
CA ALA A 57 12.70 9.28 -3.44
C ALA A 57 13.81 10.32 -3.20
N GLU A 58 14.93 9.89 -2.61
CA GLU A 58 16.10 10.75 -2.38
C GLU A 58 16.70 11.26 -3.70
N LYS A 59 16.80 10.38 -4.72
CA LYS A 59 17.31 10.77 -6.04
C LYS A 59 16.40 11.79 -6.74
N LEU A 60 15.09 11.69 -6.52
CA LEU A 60 14.08 12.59 -7.10
C LEU A 60 13.85 13.86 -6.27
N ASP A 61 14.45 13.95 -5.07
CA ASP A 61 14.13 14.97 -4.06
C ASP A 61 12.61 15.09 -3.85
N HIS A 62 11.95 13.93 -3.75
CA HIS A 62 10.49 13.83 -3.62
C HIS A 62 10.13 12.61 -2.78
N HIS A 63 9.60 12.84 -1.59
CA HIS A 63 9.40 11.79 -0.59
C HIS A 63 7.92 11.40 -0.48
N PRO A 64 7.59 10.10 -0.38
CA PRO A 64 6.23 9.66 -0.15
C PRO A 64 5.80 9.89 1.30
N GLU A 65 4.51 10.08 1.50
CA GLU A 65 3.90 9.85 2.81
C GLU A 65 3.51 8.37 2.89
N TRP A 66 4.01 7.66 3.89
CA TRP A 66 3.62 6.26 4.07
C TRP A 66 3.36 5.88 5.52
N PHE A 67 2.58 4.82 5.67
CA PHE A 67 2.31 4.19 6.96
C PHE A 67 2.43 2.68 6.80
N ASN A 68 3.15 2.04 7.71
CA ASN A 68 3.32 0.59 7.72
C ASN A 68 2.52 0.02 8.89
N VAL A 69 1.51 -0.81 8.57
CA VAL A 69 0.75 -1.58 9.56
C VAL A 69 1.26 -3.00 9.57
N TYR A 70 1.76 -3.40 10.73
CA TYR A 70 2.03 -4.80 11.03
C TYR A 70 0.93 -5.36 11.91
N ASN A 71 0.10 -6.25 11.36
CA ASN A 71 -0.83 -7.04 12.15
C ASN A 71 -0.26 -8.45 12.30
N LYS A 72 0.29 -8.74 13.48
CA LYS A 72 0.57 -10.12 13.88
C LYS A 72 -0.76 -10.78 14.26
N VAL A 73 -1.46 -11.35 13.28
CA VAL A 73 -2.46 -12.38 13.60
C VAL A 73 -1.65 -13.60 13.99
N SER A 74 -1.27 -13.68 15.27
CA SER A 74 -0.72 -14.92 15.82
C SER A 74 -1.79 -15.99 15.61
N ASP A 75 -1.45 -17.12 15.00
CA ASP A 75 -2.36 -18.26 14.83
C ASP A 75 -3.06 -18.65 16.15
N THR A 76 -2.42 -18.36 17.29
CA THR A 76 -2.96 -18.51 18.66
C THR A 76 -4.24 -17.69 18.94
N CYS A 77 -4.44 -16.53 18.31
CA CYS A 77 -5.66 -15.72 18.48
C CYS A 77 -6.86 -16.29 17.70
N LEU A 78 -6.61 -16.95 16.57
CA LEU A 78 -7.66 -17.61 15.79
C LEU A 78 -8.17 -18.87 16.49
N GLU A 79 -7.28 -19.66 17.10
CA GLU A 79 -7.69 -20.83 17.89
C GLU A 79 -8.55 -20.45 19.11
N LEU A 80 -8.22 -19.37 19.82
CA LEU A 80 -8.99 -18.94 21.00
C LEU A 80 -10.41 -18.48 20.64
N GLN A 81 -10.61 -17.81 19.50
CA GLN A 81 -11.95 -17.41 19.05
C GLN A 81 -12.81 -18.60 18.61
N LEU A 82 -12.19 -19.64 18.04
CA LEU A 82 -12.87 -20.90 17.70
C LEU A 82 -13.24 -21.72 18.94
N ILE A 83 -12.35 -21.81 19.94
CA ILE A 83 -12.61 -22.50 21.21
C ILE A 83 -13.73 -21.82 22.01
N LEU A 84 -13.80 -20.48 22.01
CA LEU A 84 -14.89 -19.73 22.66
C LEU A 84 -16.25 -19.90 21.96
N LYS A 85 -16.30 -20.05 20.64
CA LYS A 85 -17.55 -20.36 19.92
C LYS A 85 -18.02 -21.80 20.15
N ALA A 86 -17.11 -22.77 20.21
CA ALA A 86 -17.44 -24.18 20.45
C ALA A 86 -17.86 -24.50 21.90
N THR A 87 -17.61 -23.61 22.86
CA THR A 87 -17.99 -23.79 24.27
C THR A 87 -19.32 -23.13 24.66
N SER A 88 -19.92 -22.34 23.77
CA SER A 88 -21.26 -21.73 23.96
C SER A 88 -22.39 -22.47 23.21
N LEU A 89 -22.02 -23.35 22.30
CA LEU A 89 -22.91 -24.24 21.56
C LEU A 89 -22.24 -25.61 21.68
N ASP A 90 -22.84 -26.59 22.37
CA ASP A 90 -22.32 -27.97 22.55
C ASP A 90 -22.18 -28.71 21.19
N LEU A 91 -21.29 -28.23 20.34
CA LEU A 91 -21.02 -28.75 19.01
C LEU A 91 -19.71 -29.53 19.08
N PRO A 92 -19.67 -30.76 18.53
CA PRO A 92 -18.47 -31.57 18.53
C PRO A 92 -17.34 -30.84 17.78
N VAL A 93 -16.16 -30.80 18.40
CA VAL A 93 -14.90 -30.30 17.81
C VAL A 93 -14.43 -31.29 16.74
N GLN A 94 -15.16 -31.36 15.63
CA GLN A 94 -14.74 -32.12 14.47
C GLN A 94 -14.81 -31.22 13.24
N SER A 95 -13.64 -31.13 12.59
CA SER A 95 -13.32 -30.39 11.38
C SER A 95 -13.70 -28.90 11.43
N VAL A 96 -12.92 -28.13 12.19
CA VAL A 96 -12.68 -26.75 11.77
C VAL A 96 -11.87 -26.86 10.48
N GLU A 97 -12.52 -26.73 9.32
CA GLU A 97 -11.79 -26.45 8.09
C GLU A 97 -11.01 -25.16 8.35
N SER A 98 -9.69 -25.28 8.37
CA SER A 98 -8.78 -24.14 8.43
C SER A 98 -9.24 -23.16 7.34
N ALA A 99 -9.69 -21.97 7.74
CA ALA A 99 -9.82 -20.87 6.81
C ALA A 99 -8.51 -20.83 6.00
N GLY A 100 -8.63 -21.00 4.69
CA GLY A 100 -7.47 -21.22 3.83
C GLY A 100 -6.40 -20.15 4.05
N PRO A 101 -5.12 -20.45 3.78
CA PRO A 101 -3.98 -19.57 4.06
C PRO A 101 -3.98 -18.23 3.31
N GLU A 102 -5.05 -17.88 2.60
CA GLU A 102 -5.16 -16.67 1.80
C GLU A 102 -5.50 -15.40 2.59
N SER A 103 -5.85 -15.48 3.89
CA SER A 103 -6.35 -14.31 4.64
C SER A 103 -5.36 -13.61 5.57
N LEU A 104 -4.10 -14.04 5.65
CA LEU A 104 -3.10 -13.41 6.53
C LEU A 104 -2.14 -12.52 5.74
N VAL A 105 -2.61 -11.39 5.23
CA VAL A 105 -1.66 -10.31 4.93
C VAL A 105 -1.22 -9.71 6.25
N LEU A 106 0.00 -10.06 6.66
CA LEU A 106 0.58 -9.60 7.92
C LEU A 106 1.22 -8.21 7.81
N PHE A 107 1.62 -7.80 6.60
CA PHE A 107 2.34 -6.55 6.35
C PHE A 107 1.68 -5.72 5.26
N GLN A 108 1.19 -4.55 5.65
CA GLN A 108 0.54 -3.60 4.76
C GLN A 108 1.31 -2.28 4.76
N VAL A 109 1.66 -1.78 3.57
CA VAL A 109 2.27 -0.47 3.38
C VAL A 109 1.30 0.41 2.64
N HIS A 110 0.82 1.45 3.31
CA HIS A 110 -0.04 2.47 2.73
C HIS A 110 0.85 3.61 2.24
N ILE A 111 0.72 3.98 0.97
CA ILE A 111 1.47 5.08 0.38
C ILE A 111 0.49 6.14 -0.12
N THR A 112 0.77 7.39 0.21
CA THR A 112 0.11 8.59 -0.29
C THR A 112 1.15 9.50 -0.93
N LEU A 113 0.85 10.02 -2.12
CA LEU A 113 1.73 10.90 -2.89
C LEU A 113 1.00 12.22 -3.17
N SER A 114 1.68 13.31 -2.84
CA SER A 114 1.28 14.68 -3.14
C SER A 114 2.51 15.57 -3.06
N THR A 115 2.58 16.58 -3.91
CA THR A 115 3.69 17.52 -3.94
C THR A 115 3.38 18.76 -3.09
N HIS A 116 4.18 18.97 -2.05
CA HIS A 116 3.99 20.10 -1.12
C HIS A 116 4.18 21.47 -1.79
N GLU A 117 5.14 21.60 -2.72
CA GLU A 117 5.42 22.87 -3.42
C GLU A 117 4.21 23.46 -4.14
N CYS A 118 3.35 22.60 -4.71
CA CYS A 118 2.16 23.01 -5.45
C CYS A 118 0.85 22.66 -4.73
N ALA A 119 0.93 22.19 -3.48
CA ALA A 119 -0.18 21.73 -2.67
C ALA A 119 -1.13 20.79 -3.44
N GLY A 120 -0.57 19.84 -4.18
CA GLY A 120 -1.33 18.96 -5.05
C GLY A 120 -0.49 17.97 -5.84
N LEU A 121 -1.14 17.27 -6.78
CA LEU A 121 -0.46 16.31 -7.64
C LEU A 121 0.42 17.00 -8.67
N SER A 122 1.66 16.51 -8.83
CA SER A 122 2.60 16.92 -9.87
C SER A 122 3.17 15.71 -10.63
N GLU A 123 3.94 15.96 -11.68
CA GLU A 123 4.69 14.90 -12.37
C GLU A 123 5.62 14.10 -11.44
N ARG A 124 6.12 14.71 -10.36
CA ARG A 124 6.99 14.01 -9.39
C ARG A 124 6.24 12.86 -8.72
N ASP A 125 4.96 13.07 -8.40
CA ASP A 125 4.09 12.04 -7.83
C ASP A 125 3.86 10.90 -8.83
N ILE A 126 3.60 11.20 -10.10
CA ILE A 126 3.38 10.21 -11.17
C ILE A 126 4.64 9.38 -11.42
N ASN A 127 5.80 10.04 -11.46
CA ASN A 127 7.09 9.38 -11.66
C ASN A 127 7.44 8.44 -10.50
N LEU A 128 7.22 8.89 -9.26
CA LEU A 128 7.46 8.07 -8.08
C LEU A 128 6.46 6.91 -7.98
N ALA A 129 5.17 7.13 -8.26
CA ALA A 129 4.15 6.08 -8.32
C ALA A 129 4.52 4.99 -9.35
N SER A 130 4.93 5.40 -10.54
CA SER A 130 5.34 4.47 -11.61
C SER A 130 6.56 3.64 -11.21
N PHE A 131 7.53 4.25 -10.52
CA PHE A 131 8.67 3.51 -9.98
C PHE A 131 8.26 2.54 -8.87
N ILE A 132 7.39 2.97 -7.95
CA ILE A 132 6.85 2.12 -6.88
C ILE A 132 6.21 0.86 -7.48
N GLU A 133 5.44 0.98 -8.56
CA GLU A 133 4.86 -0.19 -9.25
C GLU A 133 5.93 -1.12 -9.83
N GLN A 134 6.98 -0.59 -10.45
CA GLN A 134 8.09 -1.41 -10.97
C GLN A 134 8.76 -2.21 -9.84
N VAL A 135 8.97 -1.58 -8.68
CA VAL A 135 9.51 -2.26 -7.51
C VAL A 135 8.53 -3.33 -7.01
N ALA A 136 7.25 -3.01 -6.85
CA ALA A 136 6.23 -3.94 -6.36
C ALA A 136 6.10 -5.19 -7.25
N VAL A 137 6.02 -5.01 -8.57
CA VAL A 137 5.95 -6.12 -9.54
C VAL A 137 7.19 -7.01 -9.48
N SER A 138 8.38 -6.42 -9.28
CA SER A 138 9.62 -7.21 -9.16
C SER A 138 9.75 -8.01 -7.86
N MET A 139 8.84 -7.83 -6.89
CA MET A 139 8.87 -8.45 -5.57
C MET A 139 7.69 -9.39 -5.31
N THR A 140 6.84 -9.59 -6.33
CA THR A 140 5.72 -10.53 -6.31
C THR A 140 6.26 -11.95 -6.51
#